data_AF-A0A1Y4LYZ2-F1
#
_entry.id   AF-A0A1Y4LYZ2-F1
#
_cell.length_a   1.000
_cell.length_b   1.000
_cell.length_c   1.000
_cell.angle_alpha   90.00
_cell.angle_beta   90.00
_cell.angle_gamma   90.00
#
_symmetry.space_group_name_H-M   'P 1'
#
loop_
_entity.id
_entity.type
_entity.pdbx_description
1 polymer ?
#
loop_
_entity_poly.entity_id
_entity_poly.type
_entity_poly.pdbx_seq_one_letter_code
_entity_poly.pdbx_strand_id
1 'polypeptide(L)'
;MKATLIIKNIESLYTCDKDFTVYKHAFIACHHDKIIDLGVHDYKKWIDSATRVLDACGETVIPAFIDCNFEGFSKVRLGDQLRENNSALYAMKTNGILTILSDKKRIQKKELTQDVFVRKQESKYPIIEREQDFHELKPQKFIVSCGFGKPNSYVYSFQHLAYILFNMYKVDLRTLLESMTSLPAKTFGLSDRGSLEKGKLADILILQVPTMEHYYQTLGRPLIHRMIKNGIPFYPNWIVC
;
A
#
# COMPACT_ATOMS: atom_id res chain seq x y z
N MET A 1 -9.48 25.84 -6.84
CA MET A 1 -8.41 24.83 -6.77
C MET A 1 -8.70 23.75 -7.80
N LYS A 2 -7.70 23.34 -8.58
CA LYS A 2 -7.81 22.33 -9.65
C LYS A 2 -6.89 21.15 -9.36
N ALA A 3 -7.20 19.96 -9.88
CA ALA A 3 -6.41 18.77 -9.62
C ALA A 3 -5.09 18.82 -10.39
N THR A 4 -4.00 18.37 -9.75
CA THR A 4 -2.74 18.07 -10.43
C THR A 4 -2.77 16.67 -11.07
N LEU A 5 -3.57 15.76 -10.50
CA LEU A 5 -3.77 14.40 -10.99
C LEU A 5 -5.24 14.00 -10.84
N ILE A 6 -5.81 13.41 -11.89
CA ILE A 6 -7.08 12.69 -11.84
C ILE A 6 -6.84 11.25 -12.28
N ILE A 7 -7.38 10.30 -11.51
CA ILE A 7 -7.50 8.89 -11.90
C ILE A 7 -8.99 8.66 -12.17
N LYS A 8 -9.38 8.35 -13.41
CA LYS A 8 -10.78 8.22 -13.84
C LYS A 8 -11.10 6.79 -14.27
N ASN A 9 -12.40 6.51 -14.41
CA ASN A 9 -12.94 5.23 -14.89
C ASN A 9 -12.51 4.03 -14.04
N ILE A 10 -12.29 4.22 -12.74
CA ILE A 10 -11.85 3.16 -11.83
C ILE A 10 -12.94 2.10 -11.73
N GLU A 11 -12.64 0.83 -12.02
CA GLU A 11 -13.62 -0.25 -11.93
C GLU A 11 -14.08 -0.45 -10.49
N SER A 12 -13.12 -0.61 -9.57
CA SER A 12 -13.38 -0.74 -8.13
C SER A 12 -12.42 0.12 -7.32
N LEU A 13 -12.96 1.07 -6.56
CA LEU A 13 -12.18 1.91 -5.65
C LEU A 13 -12.48 1.50 -4.20
N TYR A 14 -11.51 0.93 -3.50
CA TYR A 14 -11.63 0.57 -2.09
C TYR A 14 -10.96 1.64 -1.24
N THR A 15 -11.73 2.37 -0.42
CA THR A 15 -11.19 3.52 0.33
C THR A 15 -10.42 3.12 1.57
N CYS A 16 -10.76 1.99 2.21
CA CYS A 16 -10.24 1.60 3.54
C CYS A 16 -10.45 2.69 4.61
N ASP A 17 -11.44 3.55 4.42
CA ASP A 17 -11.93 4.48 5.43
C ASP A 17 -12.62 3.72 6.58
N LYS A 18 -13.22 4.45 7.52
CA LYS A 18 -13.93 3.85 8.65
C LYS A 18 -15.06 2.88 8.21
N ASP A 19 -15.74 3.21 7.13
CA ASP A 19 -16.93 2.49 6.67
C ASP A 19 -16.57 1.42 5.61
N PHE A 20 -15.32 1.38 5.19
CA PHE A 20 -14.81 0.52 4.12
C PHE A 20 -15.58 0.72 2.82
N THR A 21 -15.74 1.98 2.42
CA THR A 21 -16.50 2.33 1.22
C THR A 21 -15.86 1.73 -0.04
N VAL A 22 -16.70 1.12 -0.89
CA VAL A 22 -16.31 0.63 -2.21
C VAL A 22 -17.14 1.33 -3.28
N TYR A 23 -16.49 2.11 -4.14
CA TYR A 23 -17.13 2.75 -5.28
C TYR A 23 -16.88 1.95 -6.56
N LYS A 24 -17.89 1.90 -7.44
CA LYS A 24 -17.79 1.35 -8.79
C LYS A 24 -17.79 2.47 -9.81
N HIS A 25 -16.98 2.35 -10.86
CA HIS A 25 -16.85 3.36 -11.92
C HIS A 25 -16.51 4.76 -11.37
N ALA A 26 -15.52 4.80 -10.48
CA ALA A 26 -15.19 5.96 -9.68
C ALA A 26 -14.06 6.81 -10.27
N PHE A 27 -13.77 7.90 -9.58
CA PHE A 27 -12.56 8.69 -9.81
C PHE A 27 -11.89 9.08 -8.49
N ILE A 28 -10.63 9.50 -8.58
CA ILE A 28 -9.89 10.21 -7.53
C ILE A 28 -9.30 11.47 -8.15
N ALA A 29 -9.44 12.61 -7.46
CA ALA A 29 -8.78 13.87 -7.78
C ALA A 29 -7.78 14.23 -6.69
N CYS A 30 -6.54 14.50 -7.07
CA CYS A 30 -5.46 14.91 -6.19
C CYS A 30 -4.96 16.31 -6.56
N HIS A 31 -4.61 17.11 -5.57
CA HIS A 31 -3.90 18.37 -5.74
C HIS A 31 -2.61 18.32 -4.95
N HIS A 32 -1.49 18.36 -5.66
CA HIS A 32 -0.16 18.05 -5.12
C HIS A 32 -0.16 16.68 -4.44
N ASP A 33 0.12 16.66 -3.14
CA ASP A 33 0.26 15.45 -2.34
C ASP A 33 -1.07 14.92 -1.80
N LYS A 34 -2.15 15.71 -1.85
CA LYS A 34 -3.40 15.39 -1.16
C LYS A 34 -4.54 15.01 -2.10
N ILE A 35 -5.38 14.10 -1.62
CA ILE A 35 -6.68 13.79 -2.23
C ILE A 35 -7.64 14.95 -1.91
N ILE A 36 -8.26 15.53 -2.94
CA ILE A 36 -9.21 16.64 -2.80
C ILE A 36 -10.65 16.21 -3.06
N ASP A 37 -10.85 15.15 -3.87
CA ASP A 37 -12.16 14.59 -4.14
C ASP A 37 -12.05 13.13 -4.59
N LEU A 38 -13.09 12.35 -4.35
CA LEU A 38 -13.22 10.98 -4.86
C LEU A 38 -14.70 10.58 -4.84
N GLY A 39 -15.09 9.62 -5.68
CA GLY A 39 -16.45 9.11 -5.73
C GLY A 39 -16.92 8.82 -7.15
N VAL A 40 -18.24 8.84 -7.36
CA VAL A 40 -18.90 8.48 -8.62
C VAL A 40 -19.54 9.69 -9.34
N HIS A 41 -19.42 10.88 -8.76
CA HIS A 41 -19.94 12.11 -9.35
C HIS A 41 -18.99 12.67 -10.44
N ASP A 42 -19.40 13.77 -11.08
CA ASP A 42 -18.61 14.36 -12.16
C ASP A 42 -17.27 14.95 -11.65
N TYR A 43 -16.18 14.47 -12.24
CA TYR A 43 -14.81 14.91 -11.95
C TYR A 43 -14.37 16.11 -12.80
N LYS A 44 -15.10 16.47 -13.87
CA LYS A 44 -14.70 17.53 -14.82
C LYS A 44 -14.48 18.88 -14.15
N LYS A 45 -15.20 19.18 -13.05
CA LYS A 45 -15.01 20.41 -12.26
C LYS A 45 -13.57 20.58 -11.76
N TRP A 46 -12.81 19.49 -11.60
CA TRP A 46 -11.43 19.51 -11.13
C TRP A 46 -10.39 19.65 -12.23
N ILE A 47 -10.79 19.52 -13.51
CA ILE A 47 -9.87 19.56 -14.65
C ILE A 47 -9.55 21.00 -15.06
N ASP A 48 -8.29 21.21 -15.40
CA ASP A 48 -7.78 22.31 -16.21
C ASP A 48 -6.72 21.79 -17.22
N SER A 49 -6.05 22.70 -17.93
CA SER A 49 -5.04 22.35 -18.94
C SER A 49 -3.76 21.74 -18.38
N ALA A 50 -3.50 21.86 -17.07
CA ALA A 50 -2.33 21.33 -16.39
C ALA A 50 -2.64 20.01 -15.64
N THR A 51 -3.90 19.62 -15.52
CA THR A 51 -4.32 18.37 -14.87
C THR A 51 -3.83 17.15 -15.64
N ARG A 52 -3.05 16.30 -14.99
CA ARG A 52 -2.71 14.97 -15.52
C ARG A 52 -3.89 14.03 -15.35
N VAL A 53 -4.23 13.28 -16.39
CA VAL A 53 -5.35 12.33 -16.35
C VAL A 53 -4.82 10.91 -16.59
N LEU A 54 -5.10 10.02 -15.65
CA LEU A 54 -4.87 8.58 -15.75
C LEU A 54 -6.21 7.86 -15.92
N ASP A 55 -6.25 6.94 -16.87
CA ASP A 55 -7.39 6.04 -17.06
C ASP A 55 -7.11 4.72 -16.33
N ALA A 56 -8.03 4.30 -15.48
CA ALA A 56 -7.97 3.06 -14.69
C ALA A 56 -9.16 2.13 -15.04
N CYS A 57 -9.60 2.19 -16.31
CA CYS A 57 -10.68 1.34 -16.83
C CYS A 57 -10.37 -0.15 -16.64
N GLY A 58 -11.29 -0.88 -16.00
CA GLY A 58 -11.13 -2.30 -15.68
C GLY A 58 -10.17 -2.58 -14.52
N GLU A 59 -9.68 -1.54 -13.83
CA GLU A 59 -8.65 -1.63 -12.80
C GLU A 59 -9.17 -1.31 -11.40
N THR A 60 -8.51 -1.88 -10.41
CA THR A 60 -8.81 -1.66 -9.00
C THR A 60 -7.86 -0.62 -8.42
N VAL A 61 -8.39 0.27 -7.59
CA VAL A 61 -7.60 1.29 -6.90
C VAL A 61 -7.75 1.15 -5.39
N ILE A 62 -6.61 1.13 -4.70
CA ILE A 62 -6.50 0.95 -3.23
C ILE A 62 -5.46 1.92 -2.64
N PRO A 63 -5.48 2.17 -1.31
CA PRO A 63 -4.35 2.79 -0.64
C PRO A 63 -3.10 1.93 -0.78
N ALA A 64 -1.93 2.56 -0.81
CA ALA A 64 -0.66 1.85 -0.83
C ALA A 64 -0.40 1.02 0.41
N PHE A 65 0.34 -0.07 0.23
CA PHE A 65 0.64 -1.00 1.30
C PHE A 65 1.62 -0.42 2.31
N ILE A 66 1.45 -0.83 3.57
CA ILE A 66 2.27 -0.42 4.71
C ILE A 66 2.80 -1.67 5.41
N ASP A 67 4.12 -1.86 5.38
CA ASP A 67 4.79 -2.89 6.18
C ASP A 67 5.21 -2.34 7.54
N CYS A 68 5.01 -3.13 8.60
CA CYS A 68 5.22 -2.64 9.97
C CYS A 68 6.36 -3.29 10.75
N ASN A 69 7.06 -4.27 10.17
CA ASN A 69 8.04 -5.06 10.90
C ASN A 69 9.27 -5.43 10.07
N PHE A 70 9.88 -4.41 9.45
CA PHE A 70 11.15 -4.55 8.77
C PHE A 70 12.32 -4.45 9.76
N GLU A 71 13.12 -5.52 9.89
CA GLU A 71 14.34 -5.53 10.72
C GLU A 71 15.61 -5.24 9.89
N GLY A 72 15.57 -5.59 8.61
CA GLY A 72 16.69 -5.48 7.69
C GLY A 72 17.83 -6.45 8.01
N PHE A 73 18.91 -6.35 7.25
CA PHE A 73 20.11 -7.17 7.49
C PHE A 73 20.86 -6.67 8.73
N SER A 74 21.40 -7.57 9.55
CA SER A 74 22.08 -7.23 10.81
C SER A 74 23.46 -7.90 11.03
N LYS A 75 23.83 -8.89 10.21
CA LYS A 75 25.05 -9.73 10.39
C LYS A 75 26.10 -9.59 9.28
N VAL A 76 26.15 -8.43 8.63
CA VAL A 76 27.12 -8.13 7.55
C VAL A 76 27.83 -6.81 7.82
N ARG A 77 28.91 -6.52 7.07
CA ARG A 77 29.62 -5.23 7.15
C ARG A 77 28.65 -4.08 6.87
N LEU A 78 28.90 -2.91 7.46
CA LEU A 78 27.98 -1.78 7.36
C LEU A 78 27.68 -1.38 5.90
N GLY A 79 28.67 -1.36 5.02
CA GLY A 79 28.47 -1.07 3.60
C GLY A 79 27.54 -2.07 2.91
N ASP A 80 27.73 -3.36 3.16
CA ASP A 80 26.89 -4.43 2.62
C ASP A 80 25.47 -4.35 3.18
N GLN A 81 25.33 -4.07 4.48
CA GLN A 81 24.04 -3.90 5.13
C GLN A 81 23.22 -2.79 4.46
N LEU A 82 23.83 -1.65 4.15
CA LEU A 82 23.16 -0.54 3.47
C LEU A 82 22.74 -0.93 2.05
N ARG A 83 23.63 -1.58 1.30
CA ARG A 83 23.35 -2.06 -0.06
C ARG A 83 22.18 -3.05 -0.08
N GLU A 84 22.22 -4.06 0.77
CA GLU A 84 21.22 -5.12 0.82
C GLU A 84 19.87 -4.63 1.34
N ASN A 85 19.87 -3.75 2.36
CA ASN A 85 18.64 -3.08 2.79
C ASN A 85 18.04 -2.26 1.64
N ASN A 86 18.84 -1.50 0.89
CA ASN A 86 18.33 -0.76 -0.26
C ASN A 86 17.74 -1.67 -1.34
N SER A 87 18.38 -2.81 -1.63
CA SER A 87 17.83 -3.82 -2.54
C SER A 87 16.51 -4.40 -2.05
N ALA A 88 16.40 -4.72 -0.75
CA ALA A 88 15.18 -5.25 -0.15
C ALA A 88 14.04 -4.21 -0.17
N LEU A 89 14.33 -2.98 0.22
CA LEU A 89 13.39 -1.85 0.19
C LEU A 89 12.89 -1.59 -1.24
N TYR A 90 13.78 -1.67 -2.24
CA TYR A 90 13.42 -1.59 -3.65
C TYR A 90 12.48 -2.73 -4.07
N ALA A 91 12.79 -3.98 -3.70
CA ALA A 91 11.93 -5.13 -3.99
C ALA A 91 10.55 -5.00 -3.33
N MET A 92 10.48 -4.56 -2.08
CA MET A 92 9.23 -4.30 -1.37
C MET A 92 8.41 -3.18 -2.04
N LYS A 93 9.07 -2.11 -2.48
CA LYS A 93 8.45 -1.03 -3.25
C LYS A 93 7.83 -1.54 -4.53
N THR A 94 8.54 -2.38 -5.30
CA THR A 94 7.99 -2.97 -6.54
C THR A 94 6.78 -3.87 -6.31
N ASN A 95 6.57 -4.32 -5.07
CA ASN A 95 5.39 -5.08 -4.62
C ASN A 95 4.33 -4.19 -3.94
N GLY A 96 4.38 -2.87 -4.10
CA GLY A 96 3.35 -1.94 -3.66
C GLY A 96 3.50 -1.43 -2.23
N ILE A 97 4.58 -1.81 -1.52
CA ILE A 97 4.86 -1.35 -0.17
C ILE A 97 5.55 0.02 -0.22
N LEU A 98 4.75 1.07 -0.10
CA LEU A 98 5.22 2.46 -0.21
C LEU A 98 5.49 3.12 1.15
N THR A 99 5.10 2.48 2.24
CA THR A 99 5.47 2.89 3.60
C THR A 99 5.98 1.68 4.39
N ILE A 100 7.07 1.86 5.11
CA ILE A 100 7.69 0.83 5.95
C ILE A 100 7.92 1.38 7.35
N LEU A 101 7.68 0.58 8.38
CA LEU A 101 8.08 0.87 9.75
C LEU A 101 9.14 -0.12 10.21
N SER A 102 10.16 0.40 10.88
CA SER A 102 11.28 -0.37 11.43
C SER A 102 11.68 0.12 12.81
N ASP A 103 12.17 -0.76 13.66
CA ASP A 103 12.81 -0.38 14.92
C ASP A 103 14.21 0.26 14.71
N LYS A 104 14.79 0.12 13.51
CA LYS A 104 16.12 0.64 13.18
C LYS A 104 16.06 2.10 12.74
N LYS A 105 16.55 3.01 13.59
CA LYS A 105 16.66 4.44 13.26
C LYS A 105 17.50 4.73 12.01
N ARG A 106 18.55 3.94 11.77
CA ARG A 106 19.52 4.16 10.69
C ARG A 106 18.96 4.03 9.28
N ILE A 107 17.85 3.32 9.09
CA ILE A 107 17.23 3.12 7.77
C ILE A 107 16.08 4.09 7.52
N GLN A 108 15.81 4.99 8.47
CA GLN A 108 14.78 6.00 8.31
C GLN A 108 15.09 6.86 7.08
N LYS A 109 14.11 7.00 6.21
CA LYS A 109 14.23 7.79 4.98
C LYS A 109 12.86 8.27 4.54
N LYS A 110 12.84 9.44 3.90
CA LYS A 110 11.67 9.95 3.19
C LYS A 110 12.07 10.17 1.75
N GLU A 111 11.44 9.44 0.84
CA GLU A 111 11.73 9.53 -0.59
C GLU A 111 10.43 9.78 -1.37
N LEU A 112 10.57 10.22 -2.61
CA LEU A 112 9.45 10.42 -3.52
C LEU A 112 8.75 9.11 -3.92
N THR A 113 9.30 7.94 -3.55
CA THR A 113 8.77 6.63 -3.97
C THR A 113 8.50 5.67 -2.82
N GLN A 114 9.08 5.89 -1.64
CA GLN A 114 8.87 5.04 -0.46
C GLN A 114 9.32 5.78 0.80
N ASP A 115 8.50 5.73 1.85
CA ASP A 115 8.87 6.25 3.17
C ASP A 115 9.25 5.09 4.11
N VAL A 116 10.31 5.28 4.89
CA VAL A 116 10.69 4.38 6.00
C VAL A 116 10.70 5.17 7.28
N PHE A 117 9.82 4.80 8.21
CA PHE A 117 9.65 5.43 9.50
C PHE A 117 10.23 4.58 10.63
N VAL A 118 10.65 5.25 11.69
CA VAL A 118 10.98 4.57 12.94
C VAL A 118 9.68 4.21 13.66
N ARG A 119 9.52 2.93 13.97
CA ARG A 119 8.43 2.42 14.79
C ARG A 119 8.64 2.87 16.23
N LYS A 120 7.70 3.68 16.73
CA LYS A 120 7.78 4.29 18.07
C LYS A 120 7.10 3.48 19.18
N GLN A 121 6.25 2.52 18.80
CA GLN A 121 5.46 1.72 19.73
C GLN A 121 5.29 0.31 19.20
N GLU A 122 5.01 -0.63 20.09
CA GLU A 122 4.65 -2.00 19.71
C GLU A 122 3.24 -2.06 19.11
N SER A 123 3.00 -3.11 18.32
CA SER A 123 1.67 -3.36 17.80
C SER A 123 0.75 -3.86 18.92
N LYS A 124 -0.43 -3.28 19.03
CA LYS A 124 -1.51 -3.83 19.87
C LYS A 124 -2.26 -5.01 19.24
N TYR A 125 -1.96 -5.31 17.97
CA TYR A 125 -2.55 -6.43 17.23
C TYR A 125 -1.46 -7.44 16.88
N PRO A 126 -1.80 -8.74 16.80
CA PRO A 126 -0.89 -9.74 16.24
C PRO A 126 -0.36 -9.32 14.88
N ILE A 127 0.94 -9.49 14.67
CA ILE A 127 1.60 -9.32 13.37
C ILE A 127 1.75 -10.71 12.77
N ILE A 128 1.16 -10.91 11.59
CA ILE A 128 1.19 -12.17 10.84
C ILE A 128 2.20 -12.02 9.72
N GLU A 129 3.23 -12.85 9.76
CA GLU A 129 4.33 -12.85 8.77
C GLU A 129 4.36 -14.14 7.97
N ARG A 130 3.82 -15.21 8.55
CA ARG A 130 3.75 -16.55 7.99
C ARG A 130 2.35 -17.12 8.21
N GLU A 131 2.00 -18.10 7.39
CA GLU A 131 0.75 -18.86 7.54
C GLU A 131 0.60 -19.42 8.97
N GLN A 132 1.67 -19.99 9.52
CA GLN A 132 1.66 -20.60 10.84
C GLN A 132 1.27 -19.61 11.94
N ASP A 133 1.71 -18.35 11.85
CA ASP A 133 1.35 -17.31 12.84
C ASP A 133 -0.18 -17.12 12.89
N PHE A 134 -0.85 -17.17 11.72
CA PHE A 134 -2.31 -17.08 11.64
C PHE A 134 -2.98 -18.37 12.11
N HIS A 135 -2.44 -19.52 11.74
CA HIS A 135 -2.99 -20.83 12.11
C HIS A 135 -3.06 -21.01 13.64
N GLU A 136 -2.02 -20.58 14.34
CA GLU A 136 -1.92 -20.71 15.80
C GLU A 136 -2.80 -19.69 16.52
N LEU A 137 -2.79 -18.42 16.09
CA LEU A 137 -3.46 -17.34 16.81
C LEU A 137 -4.94 -17.18 16.43
N LYS A 138 -5.32 -17.55 15.20
CA LYS A 138 -6.64 -17.35 14.57
C LYS A 138 -7.28 -15.99 14.92
N PRO A 139 -6.54 -14.88 14.75
CA PRO A 139 -6.99 -13.58 15.24
C PRO A 139 -8.13 -13.04 14.37
N GLN A 140 -9.13 -12.43 15.01
CA GLN A 140 -10.14 -11.65 14.28
C GLN A 140 -9.57 -10.36 13.66
N LYS A 141 -8.51 -9.82 14.27
CA LYS A 141 -7.88 -8.56 13.85
C LYS A 141 -6.37 -8.64 13.99
N PHE A 142 -5.67 -8.36 12.90
CA PHE A 142 -4.23 -8.56 12.79
C PHE A 142 -3.63 -7.64 11.74
N ILE A 143 -2.31 -7.51 11.74
CA ILE A 143 -1.55 -6.77 10.74
C ILE A 143 -0.72 -7.77 9.95
N VAL A 144 -0.70 -7.63 8.62
CA VAL A 144 0.20 -8.41 7.77
C VAL A 144 1.53 -7.68 7.66
N SER A 145 2.62 -8.44 7.71
CA SER A 145 3.98 -7.95 7.53
C SER A 145 4.79 -8.96 6.72
N CYS A 146 5.79 -8.49 5.98
CA CYS A 146 6.78 -9.35 5.34
C CYS A 146 7.78 -9.90 6.35
N GLY A 147 7.89 -9.29 7.54
CA GLY A 147 8.82 -9.74 8.59
C GLY A 147 10.27 -9.78 8.13
N PHE A 148 10.64 -8.91 7.19
CA PHE A 148 11.92 -8.99 6.49
C PHE A 148 13.10 -8.79 7.44
N GLY A 149 14.08 -9.70 7.38
CA GLY A 149 15.29 -9.66 8.21
C GLY A 149 15.23 -10.52 9.47
N LYS A 150 14.06 -11.09 9.80
CA LYS A 150 13.93 -12.14 10.81
C LYS A 150 14.59 -13.44 10.35
N PRO A 151 14.97 -14.36 11.27
CA PRO A 151 15.51 -15.67 10.89
C PRO A 151 14.63 -16.37 9.86
N ASN A 152 15.21 -16.74 8.72
CA ASN A 152 14.53 -17.39 7.59
C ASN A 152 13.39 -16.58 6.95
N SER A 153 13.39 -15.24 7.10
CA SER A 153 12.37 -14.36 6.51
C SER A 153 12.98 -13.34 5.55
N TYR A 154 12.89 -13.64 4.26
CA TYR A 154 13.28 -12.78 3.15
C TYR A 154 12.10 -12.58 2.18
N VAL A 155 10.93 -12.25 2.74
CA VAL A 155 9.71 -11.98 1.97
C VAL A 155 9.66 -10.51 1.58
N TYR A 156 9.29 -10.21 0.33
CA TYR A 156 9.23 -8.83 -0.20
C TYR A 156 7.83 -8.39 -0.61
N SER A 157 6.82 -9.26 -0.46
CA SER A 157 5.47 -9.03 -0.96
C SER A 157 4.45 -9.62 -0.01
N PHE A 158 3.32 -8.93 0.16
CA PHE A 158 2.17 -9.47 0.86
C PHE A 158 1.38 -10.48 0.02
N GLN A 159 1.54 -10.50 -1.32
CA GLN A 159 0.68 -11.24 -2.23
C GLN A 159 0.57 -12.73 -1.88
N HIS A 160 1.68 -13.36 -1.50
CA HIS A 160 1.70 -14.78 -1.14
C HIS A 160 0.88 -15.08 0.13
N LEU A 161 1.14 -14.33 1.22
CA LEU A 161 0.42 -14.51 2.47
C LEU A 161 -1.06 -14.12 2.32
N ALA A 162 -1.35 -13.02 1.62
CA ALA A 162 -2.71 -12.60 1.31
C ALA A 162 -3.48 -13.67 0.51
N TYR A 163 -2.83 -14.31 -0.47
CA TYR A 163 -3.40 -15.43 -1.20
C TYR A 163 -3.78 -16.59 -0.27
N ILE A 164 -2.87 -17.00 0.63
CA ILE A 164 -3.13 -18.09 1.59
C ILE A 164 -4.29 -17.71 2.52
N LEU A 165 -4.23 -16.54 3.14
CA LEU A 165 -5.23 -16.09 4.11
C LEU A 165 -6.63 -15.97 3.48
N PHE A 166 -6.72 -15.46 2.26
CA PHE A 166 -8.00 -15.34 1.56
C PHE A 166 -8.53 -16.69 1.07
N ASN A 167 -7.71 -17.48 0.37
CA ASN A 167 -8.18 -18.68 -0.32
C ASN A 167 -8.30 -19.89 0.61
N MET A 168 -7.39 -20.05 1.58
CA MET A 168 -7.35 -21.22 2.47
C MET A 168 -8.03 -20.94 3.81
N TYR A 169 -7.74 -19.80 4.43
CA TYR A 169 -8.29 -19.45 5.75
C TYR A 169 -9.58 -18.65 5.70
N LYS A 170 -10.04 -18.28 4.50
CA LYS A 170 -11.30 -17.53 4.26
C LYS A 170 -11.38 -16.23 5.07
N VAL A 171 -10.24 -15.58 5.28
CA VAL A 171 -10.21 -14.23 5.87
C VAL A 171 -11.01 -13.30 4.95
N ASP A 172 -11.90 -12.51 5.53
CA ASP A 172 -12.73 -11.59 4.75
C ASP A 172 -11.88 -10.49 4.08
N LEU A 173 -12.38 -10.01 2.95
CA LEU A 173 -11.67 -9.04 2.12
C LEU A 173 -11.31 -7.75 2.89
N ARG A 174 -12.23 -7.27 3.74
CA ARG A 174 -12.04 -6.01 4.47
C ARG A 174 -10.92 -6.16 5.47
N THR A 175 -10.99 -7.17 6.34
CA THR A 175 -9.96 -7.45 7.34
C THR A 175 -8.60 -7.61 6.69
N LEU A 176 -8.52 -8.37 5.59
CA LEU A 176 -7.26 -8.59 4.91
C LEU A 176 -6.71 -7.30 4.28
N LEU A 177 -7.53 -6.51 3.57
CA LEU A 177 -7.06 -5.26 2.97
C LEU A 177 -6.66 -4.21 4.02
N GLU A 178 -7.48 -4.03 5.06
CA GLU A 178 -7.17 -3.11 6.16
C GLU A 178 -5.87 -3.53 6.88
N SER A 179 -5.60 -4.83 7.03
CA SER A 179 -4.37 -5.36 7.67
C SER A 179 -3.08 -4.95 6.97
N MET A 180 -3.15 -4.57 5.69
CA MET A 180 -2.02 -4.11 4.87
C MET A 180 -2.02 -2.60 4.63
N THR A 181 -3.05 -1.86 5.08
CA THR A 181 -3.28 -0.45 4.74
C THR A 181 -3.66 0.39 5.97
N SER A 182 -4.95 0.55 6.26
CA SER A 182 -5.46 1.49 7.27
C SER A 182 -5.17 1.04 8.70
N LEU A 183 -5.11 -0.27 8.94
CA LEU A 183 -4.85 -0.81 10.27
C LEU A 183 -3.41 -0.57 10.74
N PRO A 184 -2.34 -0.90 9.98
CA PRO A 184 -0.99 -0.51 10.36
C PRO A 184 -0.85 1.02 10.46
N ALA A 185 -1.41 1.80 9.53
CA ALA A 185 -1.39 3.26 9.63
C ALA A 185 -1.93 3.77 10.98
N LYS A 186 -3.14 3.32 11.36
CA LYS A 186 -3.78 3.67 12.63
C LYS A 186 -2.99 3.14 13.83
N THR A 187 -2.44 1.94 13.73
CA THR A 187 -1.72 1.28 14.83
C THR A 187 -0.42 2.00 15.15
N PHE A 188 0.21 2.64 14.17
CA PHE A 188 1.49 3.34 14.35
C PHE A 188 1.39 4.86 14.22
N GLY A 189 0.17 5.42 14.26
CA GLY A 189 -0.05 6.86 14.33
C GLY A 189 0.21 7.62 13.02
N LEU A 190 0.12 6.95 11.88
CA LEU A 190 0.22 7.57 10.55
C LEU A 190 -1.16 8.09 10.13
N SER A 191 -1.53 9.28 10.59
CA SER A 191 -2.87 9.86 10.34
C SER A 191 -3.08 10.36 8.90
N ASP A 192 -2.00 10.53 8.15
CA ASP A 192 -1.96 11.13 6.81
C ASP A 192 -2.16 10.12 5.68
N ARG A 193 -2.20 8.81 5.95
CA ARG A 193 -2.24 7.74 4.94
C ARG A 193 -2.94 6.47 5.44
N GLY A 194 -2.89 5.42 4.62
CA GLY A 194 -3.49 4.10 4.90
C GLY A 194 -4.95 3.98 4.47
N SER A 195 -5.59 5.08 4.08
CA SER A 195 -6.92 5.10 3.48
C SER A 195 -7.03 6.24 2.47
N LEU A 196 -7.95 6.11 1.53
CA LEU A 196 -8.24 7.10 0.49
C LEU A 196 -9.41 7.97 0.95
N GLU A 197 -9.08 9.09 1.58
CA GLU A 197 -10.03 10.07 2.10
C GLU A 197 -9.57 11.49 1.72
N LYS A 198 -10.51 12.42 1.59
CA LYS A 198 -10.17 13.83 1.35
C LYS A 198 -9.23 14.35 2.42
N GLY A 199 -8.19 15.06 2.01
CA GLY A 199 -7.16 15.63 2.88
C GLY A 199 -6.00 14.69 3.22
N LYS A 200 -6.11 13.38 2.96
CA LYS A 200 -5.01 12.41 3.13
C LYS A 200 -4.06 12.43 1.93
N LEU A 201 -2.86 11.90 2.15
CA LEU A 201 -1.85 11.73 1.12
C LEU A 201 -2.34 10.77 0.03
N ALA A 202 -2.04 11.13 -1.21
CA ALA A 202 -2.32 10.33 -2.40
C ALA A 202 -1.23 9.27 -2.61
N ASP A 203 -1.18 8.32 -1.68
CA ASP A 203 -0.38 7.08 -1.76
C ASP A 203 -1.29 5.95 -2.25
N ILE A 204 -1.21 5.65 -3.54
CA ILE A 204 -2.23 4.87 -4.27
C ILE A 204 -1.57 3.76 -5.09
N LEU A 205 -2.20 2.59 -5.10
CA LEU A 205 -1.91 1.52 -6.05
C LEU A 205 -3.06 1.37 -7.03
N ILE A 206 -2.71 1.19 -8.31
CA ILE A 206 -3.64 0.79 -9.36
C ILE A 206 -3.26 -0.62 -9.79
N LEU A 207 -4.20 -1.55 -9.64
CA LEU A 207 -4.01 -2.97 -9.89
C LEU A 207 -4.72 -3.36 -11.19
N GLN A 208 -4.03 -4.09 -12.07
CA GLN A 208 -4.57 -4.59 -13.35
C GLN A 208 -5.51 -5.78 -13.18
N VAL A 209 -6.49 -5.63 -12.27
CA VAL A 209 -7.58 -6.55 -11.99
C VAL A 209 -8.83 -5.74 -11.61
N PRO A 210 -10.04 -6.23 -11.90
CA PRO A 210 -11.27 -5.49 -11.65
C PRO A 210 -11.69 -5.43 -10.19
N THR A 211 -11.20 -6.35 -9.34
CA THR A 211 -11.51 -6.40 -7.90
C THR A 211 -10.32 -6.84 -7.05
N MET A 212 -10.38 -6.55 -5.75
CA MET A 212 -9.38 -7.03 -4.78
C MET A 212 -9.44 -8.54 -4.56
N GLU A 213 -10.62 -9.17 -4.68
CA GLU A 213 -10.76 -10.63 -4.64
C GLU A 213 -9.91 -11.28 -5.73
N HIS A 214 -9.94 -10.73 -6.96
CA HIS A 214 -9.11 -11.23 -8.06
C HIS A 214 -7.61 -11.05 -7.75
N TYR A 215 -7.22 -9.92 -7.14
CA TYR A 215 -5.83 -9.75 -6.66
C TYR A 215 -5.43 -10.86 -5.68
N TYR A 216 -6.28 -11.18 -4.70
CA TYR A 216 -6.01 -12.24 -3.72
C TYR A 216 -6.07 -13.66 -4.28
N GLN A 217 -6.79 -13.88 -5.39
CA GLN A 217 -6.87 -15.17 -6.06
C GLN A 217 -5.73 -15.41 -7.07
N THR A 218 -4.92 -14.39 -7.34
CA THR A 218 -3.83 -14.48 -8.31
C THR A 218 -2.48 -14.55 -7.64
N LEU A 219 -1.71 -15.59 -7.96
CA LEU A 219 -0.34 -15.76 -7.50
C LEU A 219 0.61 -15.84 -8.70
N GLY A 220 1.84 -15.32 -8.56
CA GLY A 220 2.90 -15.49 -9.56
C GLY A 220 2.85 -14.54 -10.77
N ARG A 221 1.86 -13.62 -10.83
CA ARG A 221 1.80 -12.56 -11.84
C ARG A 221 1.93 -11.18 -11.17
N PRO A 222 2.78 -10.26 -11.66
CA PRO A 222 2.81 -8.89 -11.16
C PRO A 222 1.49 -8.21 -11.54
N LEU A 223 0.70 -7.78 -10.57
CA LEU A 223 -0.62 -7.15 -10.80
C LEU A 223 -0.66 -5.65 -10.53
N ILE A 224 0.45 -5.04 -10.10
CA ILE A 224 0.52 -3.59 -9.93
C ILE A 224 0.78 -2.96 -11.30
N HIS A 225 -0.17 -2.17 -11.79
CA HIS A 225 -0.03 -1.42 -13.02
C HIS A 225 0.63 -0.06 -12.76
N ARG A 226 0.17 0.67 -11.74
CA ARG A 226 0.71 2.00 -11.40
C ARG A 226 0.86 2.16 -9.90
N MET A 227 1.88 2.92 -9.53
CA MET A 227 2.10 3.37 -8.16
C MET A 227 2.21 4.90 -8.15
N ILE A 228 1.50 5.49 -7.20
CA ILE A 228 1.46 6.94 -6.98
C ILE A 228 1.86 7.16 -5.53
N LYS A 229 2.85 8.02 -5.30
CA LYS A 229 3.28 8.46 -3.97
C LYS A 229 3.12 9.96 -3.90
N ASN A 230 2.44 10.47 -2.86
CA ASN A 230 2.17 11.90 -2.70
C ASN A 230 1.63 12.54 -4.00
N GLY A 231 0.71 11.85 -4.69
CA GLY A 231 0.09 12.34 -5.93
C GLY A 231 0.99 12.34 -7.18
N ILE A 232 2.22 11.81 -7.09
CA ILE A 232 3.16 11.71 -8.21
C ILE A 232 3.20 10.26 -8.72
N PRO A 233 2.74 9.98 -9.95
CA PRO A 233 2.90 8.67 -10.57
C PRO A 233 4.36 8.41 -10.93
N PHE A 234 4.93 7.32 -10.42
CA PHE A 234 6.35 6.99 -10.61
C PHE A 234 6.62 5.59 -11.21
N TYR A 235 5.59 4.73 -11.28
CA TYR A 235 5.70 3.38 -11.84
C TYR A 235 4.65 3.15 -12.94
N PRO A 236 4.99 2.46 -14.05
CA PRO A 236 6.28 1.79 -14.33
C PRO A 236 7.42 2.76 -14.67
N ASN A 237 7.08 3.98 -15.10
CA ASN A 237 8.02 5.06 -15.33
C ASN A 237 7.50 6.32 -14.64
N TRP A 238 8.41 7.25 -14.35
CA TRP A 238 8.04 8.60 -13.96
C TRP A 238 7.26 9.24 -15.08
N ILE A 239 6.10 9.81 -14.74
CA ILE A 239 5.43 10.75 -15.62
C ILE A 239 6.09 12.11 -15.39
N VAL A 240 7.21 12.33 -16.09
CA VAL A 240 7.97 13.58 -16.11
C VAL A 240 7.26 14.55 -17.06
N CYS A 241 7.21 15.83 -16.67
CA CYS A 241 6.75 16.92 -17.54
C CYS A 241 7.73 17.16 -18.69
#